data_AF-A0A4R6Z1Y4-F1
#
_entry.id   AF-A0A4R6Z1Y4-F1
#
_cell.length_a   1.000
_cell.length_b   1.000
_cell.length_c   1.000
_cell.angle_alpha   90.00
_cell.angle_beta   90.00
_cell.angle_gamma   90.00
#
_symmetry.space_group_name_H-M   'P 1'
#
loop_
_entity.id
_entity.type
_entity.pdbx_description
1 polymer ?
#
loop_
_entity_poly.entity_id
_entity_poly.type
_entity_poly.pdbx_seq_one_letter_code
_entity_poly.pdbx_strand_id
1 'polypeptide(L)'
;MSGVYGVWSSGFDMPFEIYKAAEQVTYGKFSLLTHIDRAPFVGIALLRVAIETRLREAFHVHAYEDSRNHSIQPISISELLEAIGLHCPSAVFAVDRHDIAKIYRWTNFYLHAGRRDFSWTPGFALQYVRTFISGRPKPDKSWSINNGILVPRTEWEAVQQHFVTRARPGQTFPVAPAEAAACAIV
;
A
#
# COMPACT_ATOMS: atom_id res chain seq x y z
N MET A 1 0.91 -1.54 32.52
CA MET A 1 0.05 -0.36 32.29
C MET A 1 0.63 0.43 31.12
N SER A 2 0.06 0.31 29.92
CA SER A 2 0.36 1.17 28.77
C SER A 2 -0.96 1.78 28.28
N GLY A 3 -0.95 3.09 28.05
CA GLY A 3 -2.15 3.87 27.75
C GLY A 3 -2.78 3.46 26.42
N VAL A 4 -4.03 3.01 26.46
CA VAL A 4 -4.90 2.93 25.29
C VAL A 4 -5.27 4.36 24.94
N TYR A 5 -4.60 4.94 23.94
CA TYR A 5 -5.01 6.22 23.37
C TYR A 5 -6.29 5.97 22.54
N GLY A 6 -7.39 6.61 22.93
CA GLY A 6 -8.61 6.73 22.12
C GLY A 6 -9.63 5.59 22.28
N VAL A 7 -10.48 5.69 23.31
CA VAL A 7 -11.88 5.26 23.17
C VAL A 7 -12.43 6.12 22.03
N TRP A 8 -12.96 5.51 20.96
CA TRP A 8 -13.29 6.13 19.65
C TRP A 8 -12.14 6.29 18.64
N SER A 9 -11.00 5.61 18.78
CA SER A 9 -10.03 5.52 17.69
C SER A 9 -10.54 4.55 16.61
N SER A 10 -10.69 5.00 15.36
CA SER A 10 -10.70 4.08 14.22
C SER A 10 -9.28 3.52 14.12
N GLY A 11 -9.14 2.21 14.32
CA GLY A 11 -7.81 1.59 14.41
C GLY A 11 -7.01 1.69 13.11
N PHE A 12 -7.68 1.70 11.95
CA PHE A 12 -7.10 1.74 10.62
C PHE A 12 -8.07 2.35 9.62
N ASP A 13 -7.59 3.25 8.76
CA ASP A 13 -8.34 3.74 7.60
C ASP A 13 -8.11 2.77 6.42
N MET A 14 -9.19 2.37 5.74
CA MET A 14 -9.08 1.43 4.63
C MET A 14 -8.45 2.12 3.39
N PRO A 15 -7.58 1.46 2.60
CA PRO A 15 -6.94 2.06 1.43
C PRO A 15 -7.96 2.61 0.41
N PHE A 16 -9.11 1.95 0.31
CA PHE A 16 -10.21 2.38 -0.53
C PHE A 16 -10.79 3.74 -0.09
N GLU A 17 -10.98 3.97 1.21
CA GLU A 17 -11.50 5.23 1.75
C GLU A 17 -10.50 6.37 1.52
N ILE A 18 -9.22 6.10 1.77
CA ILE A 18 -8.12 7.05 1.51
C ILE A 18 -8.07 7.40 0.01
N TYR A 19 -8.24 6.41 -0.85
CA TYR A 19 -8.33 6.62 -2.30
C TYR A 19 -9.56 7.42 -2.71
N LYS A 20 -10.74 7.17 -2.11
CA LYS A 20 -11.94 7.97 -2.37
C LYS A 20 -11.79 9.42 -1.92
N ALA A 21 -11.12 9.66 -0.79
CA ALA A 21 -10.74 11.00 -0.38
C ALA A 21 -9.78 11.65 -1.41
N ALA A 22 -8.81 10.90 -1.92
CA ALA A 22 -7.90 11.37 -2.98
C ALA A 22 -8.66 11.76 -4.26
N GLU A 23 -9.63 10.95 -4.70
CA GLU A 23 -10.52 11.25 -5.84
C GLU A 23 -11.32 12.52 -5.58
N GLN A 24 -11.99 12.63 -4.43
CA GLN A 24 -12.81 13.81 -4.10
C GLN A 24 -11.97 15.08 -4.05
N VAL A 25 -10.76 15.02 -3.49
CA VAL A 25 -9.87 16.18 -3.42
C VAL A 25 -9.29 16.54 -4.79
N THR A 26 -9.02 15.55 -5.64
CA THR A 26 -8.45 15.80 -6.97
C THR A 26 -9.49 16.34 -7.94
N TYR A 27 -10.70 15.77 -7.94
CA TYR A 27 -11.77 16.16 -8.85
C TYR A 27 -12.68 17.26 -8.29
N GLY A 28 -12.87 17.31 -6.97
CA GLY A 28 -13.72 18.30 -6.29
C GLY A 28 -13.08 19.67 -6.11
N LYS A 29 -11.76 19.80 -6.31
CA LYS A 29 -11.03 21.08 -6.27
C LYS A 29 -10.93 21.79 -7.63
N PHE A 30 -11.85 21.55 -8.56
CA PHE A 30 -11.96 22.41 -9.73
C PHE A 30 -12.65 23.74 -9.34
N SER A 31 -11.98 24.54 -8.52
CA SER A 31 -12.40 25.90 -8.26
C SER A 31 -11.96 26.77 -9.45
N LEU A 32 -12.90 27.09 -10.32
CA LEU A 32 -12.74 28.10 -11.38
C LEU A 32 -12.35 29.50 -10.83
N LEU A 33 -12.38 29.70 -9.51
CA LEU A 33 -12.30 31.01 -8.85
C LEU A 33 -11.18 31.15 -7.81
N THR A 34 -10.34 30.14 -7.57
CA THR A 34 -9.21 30.27 -6.63
C THR A 34 -7.94 29.72 -7.25
N HIS A 35 -6.92 30.59 -7.37
CA HIS A 35 -5.51 30.33 -7.69
C HIS A 35 -5.19 28.89 -8.12
N ILE A 36 -5.65 28.52 -9.32
CA ILE A 36 -5.51 27.18 -9.93
C ILE A 36 -4.04 26.72 -9.89
N ASP A 37 -3.11 27.69 -9.96
CA ASP A 37 -1.67 27.44 -9.98
C ASP A 37 -1.01 27.28 -8.61
N ARG A 38 -1.64 27.70 -7.51
CA ARG A 38 -1.01 27.76 -6.17
C ARG A 38 -1.58 26.79 -5.15
N ALA A 39 -2.78 26.25 -5.34
CA ALA A 39 -3.35 25.30 -4.38
C ALA A 39 -2.51 24.00 -4.31
N PRO A 40 -2.09 23.53 -3.12
CA PRO A 40 -1.35 22.27 -3.00
C PRO A 40 -2.22 21.09 -3.46
N PHE A 41 -1.63 20.18 -4.24
CA PHE A 41 -2.27 18.95 -4.71
C PHE A 41 -2.28 17.91 -3.60
N VAL A 42 -3.18 18.10 -2.63
CA VAL A 42 -3.41 17.18 -1.51
C VAL A 42 -3.79 15.77 -2.00
N GLY A 43 -4.41 15.66 -3.19
CA GLY A 43 -4.72 14.37 -3.82
C GLY A 43 -3.49 13.49 -4.08
N ILE A 44 -2.33 14.08 -4.38
CA ILE A 44 -1.08 13.33 -4.58
C ILE A 44 -0.59 12.73 -3.25
N ALA A 45 -0.74 13.47 -2.15
CA ALA A 45 -0.41 12.99 -0.80
C ALA A 45 -1.28 11.79 -0.42
N LEU A 46 -2.60 11.91 -0.64
CA LEU A 46 -3.55 10.85 -0.33
C LEU A 46 -3.36 9.64 -1.25
N LEU A 47 -3.04 9.85 -2.52
CA LEU A 47 -2.68 8.77 -3.45
C LEU A 47 -1.47 7.98 -2.96
N ARG A 48 -0.43 8.66 -2.47
CA ARG A 48 0.73 8.01 -1.84
C ARG A 48 0.25 7.11 -0.70
N VAL A 49 -0.45 7.68 0.27
CA VAL A 49 -0.93 6.95 1.46
C VAL A 49 -1.80 5.76 1.05
N ALA A 50 -2.70 5.90 0.08
CA ALA A 50 -3.54 4.81 -0.41
C ALA A 50 -2.69 3.65 -0.97
N ILE A 51 -1.64 3.95 -1.75
CA ILE A 51 -0.71 2.93 -2.25
C ILE A 51 0.05 2.26 -1.09
N GLU A 52 0.55 3.05 -0.13
CA GLU A 52 1.29 2.53 1.01
C GLU A 52 0.42 1.58 1.84
N THR A 53 -0.75 2.04 2.27
CA THR A 53 -1.67 1.22 3.08
C THR A 53 -2.08 -0.02 2.32
N ARG A 54 -2.37 0.08 1.02
CA ARG A 54 -2.75 -1.07 0.19
C ARG A 54 -1.66 -2.15 0.14
N LEU A 55 -0.40 -1.76 -0.06
CA LEU A 55 0.73 -2.70 -0.07
C LEU A 55 0.94 -3.32 1.31
N ARG A 56 0.86 -2.51 2.38
CA ARG A 56 1.04 -3.01 3.74
C ARG A 56 -0.03 -4.00 4.14
N GLU A 57 -1.29 -3.71 3.83
CA GLU A 57 -2.40 -4.64 4.08
C GLU A 57 -2.29 -5.91 3.24
N ALA A 58 -1.89 -5.81 1.98
CA ALA A 58 -1.76 -7.00 1.13
C ALA A 58 -0.73 -8.00 1.66
N PHE A 59 0.39 -7.52 2.20
CA PHE A 59 1.47 -8.37 2.70
C PHE A 59 1.47 -8.53 4.23
N HIS A 60 0.63 -7.79 4.95
CA HIS A 60 0.60 -7.69 6.41
C HIS A 60 1.96 -7.30 7.01
N VAL A 61 2.65 -6.34 6.37
CA VAL A 61 3.99 -5.88 6.78
C VAL A 61 3.95 -4.37 7.06
N HIS A 62 4.03 -3.99 8.34
CA HIS A 62 3.96 -2.58 8.78
C HIS A 62 5.29 -2.06 9.34
N ALA A 63 5.88 -2.81 10.26
CA ALA A 63 7.11 -2.46 10.96
C ALA A 63 7.80 -3.75 11.43
N TYR A 64 9.08 -3.64 11.79
CA TYR A 64 9.77 -4.68 12.55
C TYR A 64 10.27 -4.12 13.88
N GLU A 65 10.39 -4.98 14.87
CA GLU A 65 11.02 -4.65 16.15
C GLU A 65 12.52 -4.91 16.06
N ASP A 66 13.34 -3.90 16.36
CA ASP A 66 14.79 -4.09 16.48
C ASP A 66 15.10 -4.82 17.79
N SER A 67 15.66 -6.03 17.66
CA SER A 67 16.03 -6.90 18.79
C SER A 67 17.02 -6.25 19.77
N ARG A 68 17.76 -5.21 19.38
CA ARG A 68 18.74 -4.54 20.26
C ARG A 68 18.12 -3.50 21.16
N ASN A 69 17.17 -2.73 20.65
CA ASN A 69 16.62 -1.54 21.31
C ASN A 69 15.14 -1.68 21.66
N HIS A 70 14.50 -2.81 21.31
CA HIS A 70 13.05 -3.01 21.40
C HIS A 70 12.24 -1.88 20.75
N SER A 71 12.85 -1.22 19.75
CA SER A 71 12.22 -0.09 19.06
C SER A 71 11.50 -0.60 17.82
N ILE A 72 10.27 -0.13 17.64
CA ILE A 72 9.49 -0.40 16.43
C ILE A 72 10.01 0.51 15.32
N GLN A 73 10.60 -0.09 14.29
CA GLN A 73 11.08 0.64 13.11
C GLN A 73 10.12 0.45 11.94
N PRO A 74 9.62 1.54 11.33
CA PRO A 74 8.74 1.44 10.17
C PRO A 74 9.51 0.90 8.98
N ILE A 75 8.91 -0.05 8.26
CA ILE A 75 9.49 -0.60 7.04
C ILE A 75 9.25 0.38 5.90
N SER A 76 10.29 0.75 5.15
CA SER A 76 10.10 1.59 3.98
C SER A 76 9.36 0.83 2.86
N ILE A 77 8.52 1.53 2.10
CA ILE A 77 7.77 0.89 1.00
C ILE A 77 8.70 0.41 -0.12
N SER A 78 9.83 1.10 -0.32
CA SER A 78 10.86 0.65 -1.26
C SER A 78 11.39 -0.75 -0.87
N GLU A 79 11.70 -0.96 0.42
CA GLU A 79 12.14 -2.27 0.92
C GLU A 79 11.06 -3.34 0.76
N LEU A 80 9.79 -2.98 1.00
CA LEU A 80 8.67 -3.90 0.79
C LEU A 80 8.55 -4.30 -0.69
N LEU A 81 8.64 -3.33 -1.61
CA LEU A 81 8.57 -3.59 -3.06
C LEU A 81 9.74 -4.45 -3.54
N GLU A 82 10.94 -4.26 -2.99
CA GLU A 82 12.11 -5.11 -3.27
C GLU A 82 11.90 -6.54 -2.78
N ALA A 83 11.41 -6.72 -1.54
CA ALA A 83 11.13 -8.05 -0.99
C ALA A 83 10.05 -8.79 -1.81
N ILE A 84 8.99 -8.09 -2.22
CA ILE A 84 7.97 -8.63 -3.13
C ILE A 84 8.60 -8.99 -4.48
N GLY A 85 9.53 -8.17 -4.97
CA GLY A 85 10.29 -8.41 -6.20
C GLY A 85 11.06 -9.73 -6.17
N LEU A 86 11.66 -10.05 -5.04
CA LEU A 86 12.50 -11.22 -4.84
C LEU A 86 11.71 -12.50 -4.57
N HIS A 87 10.66 -12.42 -3.75
CA HIS A 87 9.97 -13.60 -3.20
C HIS A 87 8.64 -13.91 -3.88
N CYS A 88 8.09 -12.98 -4.68
CA CYS A 88 6.80 -13.17 -5.35
C CYS A 88 6.89 -13.06 -6.89
N PRO A 89 7.59 -13.99 -7.58
CA PRO A 89 7.66 -13.99 -9.03
C PRO A 89 6.31 -14.31 -9.69
N SER A 90 5.42 -15.05 -9.02
CA SER A 90 4.12 -15.46 -9.57
C SER A 90 2.98 -14.53 -9.17
N ALA A 91 3.26 -13.46 -8.41
CA ALA A 91 2.25 -12.52 -7.99
C ALA A 91 1.63 -11.77 -9.17
N VAL A 92 0.30 -11.78 -9.24
CA VAL A 92 -0.46 -11.07 -10.25
C VAL A 92 -0.97 -9.77 -9.66
N PHE A 93 -0.43 -8.66 -10.17
CA PHE A 93 -0.90 -7.32 -9.79
C PHE A 93 -1.92 -6.80 -10.80
N ALA A 94 -2.91 -6.06 -10.30
CA ALA A 94 -3.91 -5.43 -11.15
C ALA A 94 -3.35 -4.26 -11.99
N VAL A 95 -2.20 -3.74 -11.60
CA VAL A 95 -1.42 -2.71 -12.27
C VAL A 95 0.03 -3.15 -12.18
N ASP A 96 0.85 -2.90 -13.19
CA ASP A 96 2.26 -3.30 -13.16
C ASP A 96 2.94 -2.78 -11.88
N ARG A 97 3.62 -3.69 -11.16
CA ARG A 97 4.38 -3.38 -9.94
C ARG A 97 5.41 -2.28 -10.18
N HIS A 98 6.04 -2.26 -11.36
CA HIS A 98 6.97 -1.21 -11.76
C HIS A 98 6.30 0.16 -11.83
N ASP A 99 5.08 0.22 -12.34
CA ASP A 99 4.36 1.49 -12.43
C ASP A 99 3.83 1.95 -11.07
N ILE A 100 3.40 1.03 -10.20
CA ILE A 100 3.08 1.34 -8.80
C ILE A 100 4.31 1.97 -8.12
N ALA A 101 5.49 1.38 -8.29
CA ALA A 101 6.75 1.90 -7.75
C ALA A 101 7.09 3.30 -8.31
N LYS A 102 6.90 3.53 -9.61
CA LYS A 102 7.09 4.85 -10.22
C LYS A 102 6.14 5.90 -9.66
N ILE A 103 4.84 5.59 -9.58
CA ILE A 103 3.82 6.51 -9.05
C ILE A 103 4.14 6.83 -7.59
N TYR A 104 4.47 5.82 -6.78
CA TYR A 104 4.90 6.01 -5.40
C TYR A 104 6.11 6.96 -5.30
N ARG A 105 7.18 6.71 -6.08
CA ARG A 105 8.37 7.60 -6.10
C ARG A 105 8.05 9.02 -6.55
N TRP A 106 7.20 9.16 -7.57
CA TRP A 106 6.73 10.46 -8.06
C TRP A 106 5.95 11.22 -6.98
N THR A 107 4.99 10.57 -6.31
CA THR A 107 4.24 11.20 -5.21
C THR A 107 5.14 11.60 -4.05
N ASN A 108 6.14 10.79 -3.73
CA ASN A 108 7.14 11.09 -2.71
C ASN A 108 7.99 12.31 -3.08
N PHE A 109 8.45 12.37 -4.33
CA PHE A 109 9.20 13.50 -4.85
C PHE A 109 8.35 14.78 -4.83
N TYR A 110 7.07 14.71 -5.21
CA TYR A 110 6.15 15.85 -5.12
C TYR A 110 6.06 16.40 -3.69
N LEU A 111 5.90 15.52 -2.69
CA LEU A 111 5.76 15.93 -1.30
C LEU A 111 7.00 16.61 -0.73
N HIS A 112 8.19 16.14 -1.11
CA HIS A 112 9.45 16.66 -0.58
C HIS A 112 10.05 17.82 -1.39
N ALA A 113 9.85 17.83 -2.71
CA ALA A 113 10.40 18.86 -3.59
C ALA A 113 9.38 19.95 -3.97
N GLY A 114 8.09 19.73 -3.72
CA GLY A 114 7.01 20.62 -4.14
C GLY A 114 6.85 20.75 -5.66
N ARG A 115 7.57 19.94 -6.44
CA ARG A 115 7.64 20.04 -7.90
C ARG A 115 6.42 19.41 -8.55
N ARG A 116 5.59 20.25 -9.17
CA ARG A 116 4.38 19.85 -9.90
C ARG A 116 4.73 19.41 -11.31
N ASP A 117 4.04 18.38 -11.78
CA ASP A 117 3.87 18.12 -13.21
C ASP A 117 2.59 18.81 -13.71
N PHE A 118 2.14 18.42 -14.90
CA PHE A 118 0.88 18.87 -15.47
C PHE A 118 -0.31 18.63 -14.52
N SER A 119 -1.27 19.55 -14.55
CA SER A 119 -2.45 19.52 -13.67
C SER A 119 -3.32 18.26 -13.82
N TRP A 120 -3.25 17.58 -14.97
CA TRP A 120 -3.99 16.34 -15.23
C TRP A 120 -3.29 15.07 -14.71
N THR A 121 -2.00 15.11 -14.39
CA THR A 121 -1.21 13.94 -13.97
C THR A 121 -1.79 13.22 -12.74
N PRO A 122 -2.24 13.93 -11.68
CA PRO A 122 -2.83 13.26 -10.50
C PRO A 122 -4.13 12.52 -10.84
N GLY A 123 -4.98 13.10 -11.69
CA GLY A 123 -6.22 12.46 -12.14
C GLY A 123 -5.94 11.19 -12.95
N PHE A 124 -4.97 11.26 -13.86
CA PHE A 124 -4.50 10.09 -14.61
C PHE A 124 -3.97 9.00 -13.67
N ALA A 125 -3.09 9.34 -12.73
CA ALA A 125 -2.52 8.39 -11.79
C ALA A 125 -3.60 7.71 -10.92
N LEU A 126 -4.59 8.48 -10.44
CA LEU A 126 -5.73 7.93 -9.70
C LEU A 126 -6.52 6.91 -10.52
N GLN A 127 -6.85 7.23 -11.78
CA GLN A 127 -7.57 6.30 -12.65
C GLN A 127 -6.75 5.06 -12.93
N TYR A 128 -5.44 5.22 -13.15
CA TYR A 128 -4.53 4.13 -13.43
C TYR A 128 -4.45 3.12 -12.28
N VAL A 129 -4.31 3.59 -11.03
CA VAL A 129 -4.22 2.70 -9.85
C VAL A 129 -5.56 2.20 -9.34
N ARG A 130 -6.68 2.60 -9.95
CA ARG A 130 -8.03 2.30 -9.45
C ARG A 130 -8.25 0.81 -9.21
N THR A 131 -7.85 -0.04 -10.16
CA THR A 131 -8.03 -1.50 -10.09
C THR A 131 -7.07 -2.16 -9.09
N PHE A 132 -5.93 -1.53 -8.82
CA PHE A 132 -5.00 -1.95 -7.77
C PHE A 132 -5.58 -1.69 -6.37
N ILE A 133 -6.20 -0.53 -6.16
CA ILE A 133 -6.80 -0.16 -4.87
C ILE A 133 -8.16 -0.85 -4.67
N SER A 134 -9.04 -0.77 -5.65
CA SER A 134 -10.45 -1.20 -5.53
C SER A 134 -10.67 -2.64 -5.98
N GLY A 135 -9.65 -3.32 -6.50
CA GLY A 135 -9.75 -4.65 -7.09
C GLY A 135 -10.26 -4.66 -8.54
N ARG A 136 -10.11 -5.82 -9.20
CA ARG A 136 -10.65 -6.11 -10.53
C ARG A 136 -11.98 -6.87 -10.43
N PRO A 137 -12.88 -6.74 -11.43
CA PRO A 137 -14.05 -7.62 -11.52
C PRO A 137 -13.59 -9.07 -11.72
N LYS A 138 -14.22 -10.00 -11.01
CA LYS A 138 -14.03 -11.44 -11.20
C LYS A 138 -14.74 -11.91 -12.49
N PRO A 139 -14.41 -13.10 -13.01
CA PRO A 139 -15.07 -13.65 -14.21
C PRO A 139 -16.59 -13.77 -14.10
N ASP A 140 -17.11 -13.96 -12.88
CA ASP A 140 -18.54 -14.00 -12.56
C ASP A 140 -19.20 -12.60 -12.43
N LYS A 141 -18.47 -11.54 -12.79
CA LYS A 141 -18.86 -10.13 -12.64
C LYS A 141 -19.04 -9.67 -11.18
N SER A 142 -18.69 -10.49 -10.19
CA SER A 142 -18.64 -10.04 -8.81
C SER A 142 -17.43 -9.13 -8.58
N TRP A 143 -17.55 -8.21 -7.62
CA TRP A 143 -16.50 -7.25 -7.29
C TRP A 143 -15.88 -7.62 -5.94
N SER A 144 -14.55 -7.67 -5.86
CA SER A 144 -13.83 -7.82 -4.60
C SER A 144 -12.62 -6.91 -4.60
N ILE A 145 -12.48 -6.14 -3.52
CA ILE A 145 -11.32 -5.28 -3.26
C ILE A 145 -10.04 -6.11 -3.23
N ASN A 146 -10.11 -7.37 -2.79
CA ASN A 146 -8.95 -8.26 -2.69
C ASN A 146 -8.40 -8.70 -4.05
N ASN A 147 -9.17 -8.55 -5.14
CA ASN A 147 -8.75 -8.96 -6.48
C ASN A 147 -7.77 -7.96 -7.17
N GLY A 148 -7.18 -7.04 -6.40
CA GLY A 148 -6.18 -6.08 -6.89
C GLY A 148 -4.75 -6.63 -6.88
N ILE A 149 -4.48 -7.60 -6.00
CA ILE A 149 -3.19 -8.26 -5.85
C ILE A 149 -3.49 -9.72 -5.51
N LEU A 150 -2.99 -10.65 -6.32
CA LEU A 150 -3.12 -12.08 -6.08
C LEU A 150 -1.72 -12.66 -5.88
N VAL A 151 -1.49 -13.28 -4.73
CA VAL A 151 -0.20 -13.86 -4.36
C VAL A 151 -0.43 -15.28 -3.86
N PRO A 152 0.34 -16.28 -4.31
CA PRO A 152 0.34 -17.61 -3.69
C PRO A 152 0.71 -17.49 -2.20
N ARG A 153 0.05 -18.24 -1.33
CA ARG A 153 0.28 -18.19 0.11
C ARG A 153 1.75 -18.44 0.48
N THR A 154 2.41 -19.37 -0.19
CA THR A 154 3.83 -19.68 0.03
C THR A 154 4.75 -18.50 -0.27
N GLU A 155 4.48 -17.75 -1.34
CA GLU A 155 5.24 -16.54 -1.71
C GLU A 155 4.96 -15.39 -0.73
N TRP A 156 3.71 -15.26 -0.27
CA TRP A 156 3.34 -14.28 0.74
C TRP A 156 4.02 -14.53 2.09
N GLU A 157 4.05 -15.79 2.55
CA GLU A 157 4.75 -16.20 3.76
C GLU A 157 6.27 -15.96 3.64
N ALA A 158 6.85 -16.15 2.45
CA ALA A 158 8.26 -15.86 2.20
C ALA A 158 8.59 -14.35 2.36
N VAL A 159 7.71 -13.45 1.92
CA VAL A 159 7.87 -12.00 2.15
C VAL A 159 7.84 -11.67 3.64
N GLN A 160 6.93 -12.27 4.41
CA GLN A 160 6.88 -12.05 5.85
C GLN A 160 8.13 -12.56 6.54
N GLN A 161 8.55 -13.77 6.18
CA GLN A 161 9.73 -14.41 6.75
C GLN A 161 11.00 -13.58 6.46
N HIS A 162 11.10 -12.95 5.29
CA HIS A 162 12.19 -12.03 4.97
C HIS A 162 12.36 -10.92 6.02
N PHE A 163 11.26 -10.30 6.45
CA PHE A 163 11.30 -9.24 7.46
C PHE A 163 11.48 -9.78 8.89
N VAL A 164 10.93 -10.96 9.20
CA VAL A 164 11.13 -11.63 10.49
C VAL A 164 12.59 -12.02 10.70
N THR A 165 13.22 -12.65 9.70
CA THR A 165 14.64 -13.03 9.76
C THR A 165 15.55 -11.82 9.87
N ARG A 166 15.20 -10.70 9.22
CA ARG A 166 15.94 -9.43 9.36
C ARG A 166 15.83 -8.85 10.76
N ALA A 167 14.67 -8.93 11.40
CA ALA A 167 14.46 -8.48 12.77
C ALA A 167 15.26 -9.32 13.78
N ARG A 168 15.49 -10.61 13.48
CA ARG A 168 16.19 -11.59 14.34
C ARG A 168 17.20 -12.42 13.54
N PRO A 169 18.39 -11.88 13.22
CA PRO A 169 19.41 -12.66 12.50
C PRO A 169 19.86 -13.85 13.36
N GLY A 170 19.54 -15.08 12.91
CA GLY A 170 19.96 -16.33 13.56
C GLY A 170 18.84 -17.21 14.15
N GLN A 171 17.56 -16.82 14.07
CA GLN A 171 16.42 -17.68 14.43
C GLN A 171 15.64 -18.09 13.17
N THR A 172 15.59 -19.38 12.87
CA THR A 172 14.68 -19.96 11.87
C THR A 172 13.35 -20.29 12.54
N PHE A 173 12.25 -19.79 11.98
CA PHE A 173 10.90 -20.11 12.46
C PHE A 173 10.32 -21.21 11.57
N PRO A 174 9.60 -22.20 12.15
CA PRO A 174 8.95 -23.22 11.37
C PRO A 174 7.86 -22.59 10.49
N VAL A 175 7.92 -22.84 9.18
CA VAL A 175 6.83 -22.53 8.25
C VAL A 175 5.62 -23.35 8.68
N ALA A 176 4.45 -22.71 8.84
CA ALA A 176 3.24 -23.39 9.25
C ALA A 176 2.89 -24.51 8.25
N PRO A 177 2.43 -25.68 8.72
CA PRO A 177 2.12 -26.80 7.83
C PRO A 177 0.99 -26.42 6.86
N ALA A 178 1.14 -26.87 5.62
CA ALA A 178 0.25 -26.59 4.49
C ALA A 178 -1.23 -26.99 4.69
N GLU A 179 -1.57 -27.72 5.76
CA GLU A 179 -2.95 -28.14 6.04
C GLU A 179 -3.81 -27.07 6.72
N ALA A 180 -3.22 -26.01 7.29
CA ALA A 180 -3.96 -24.80 7.66
C ALA A 180 -4.17 -23.83 6.48
N ALA A 181 -3.71 -24.20 5.28
CA ALA A 181 -3.61 -23.31 4.11
C ALA A 181 -4.94 -23.02 3.39
N ALA A 182 -6.00 -23.77 3.68
CA ALA A 182 -7.28 -23.69 2.96
C ALA A 182 -8.26 -22.63 3.50
N CYS A 183 -7.95 -21.98 4.63
CA CYS A 183 -8.83 -20.96 5.21
C CYS A 183 -8.17 -19.58 5.13
N ALA A 184 -8.89 -18.62 4.52
CA ALA A 184 -8.59 -17.20 4.39
C ALA A 184 -7.65 -16.77 3.23
N ILE A 185 -8.11 -16.96 2.00
CA ILE A 185 -8.20 -15.84 1.05
C ILE A 185 -9.64 -15.80 0.55
N VAL A 186 -10.41 -14.81 1.00
CA VAL A 186 -11.76 -14.47 0.49
C VAL A 186 -11.75 -13.02 0.06
#